data_AF-A0A2I7ZH64-F1
#
_entry.id   AF-A0A2I7ZH64-F1
#
_cell.length_a   1.000
_cell.length_b   1.000
_cell.length_c   1.000
_cell.angle_alpha   90.00
_cell.angle_beta   90.00
_cell.angle_gamma   90.00
#
_symmetry.space_group_name_H-M   'P 1'
#
loop_
_entity.id
_entity.type
_entity.pdbx_description
1 polymer ?
#
loop_
_entity_poly.entity_id
_entity_poly.type
_entity_poly.pdbx_seq_one_letter_code
_entity_poly.pdbx_strand_id
1 'polypeptide(L)' 'MKFDAKTAPDVQGTLDGINTLAQQLGFSGTPALVVLPSAGASADNVTVIPGYTSAEALQQAISHAAGDTKK' A
#
# COMPACT_ATOMS: atom_id res chain seq x y z
N MET A 1 20.96 3.38 -8.50
CA MET A 1 21.30 3.27 -7.07
C MET A 1 21.31 1.79 -6.74
N LYS A 2 22.38 1.25 -6.14
CA LYS A 2 22.47 -0.17 -5.78
C LYS A 2 22.49 -0.22 -4.26
N PHE A 3 21.50 -0.90 -3.67
CA PHE A 3 21.43 -1.08 -2.24
C PHE A 3 22.65 -1.88 -1.77
N ASP A 4 23.43 -1.32 -0.85
CA ASP A 4 24.57 -2.01 -0.24
C ASP A 4 24.09 -2.87 0.93
N ALA A 5 23.76 -4.13 0.68
CA ALA A 5 23.27 -5.06 1.70
C ALA A 5 24.20 -5.25 2.91
N LYS A 6 25.46 -4.82 2.81
CA LYS A 6 26.44 -4.84 3.92
C LYS A 6 26.14 -3.82 5.02
N THR A 7 25.37 -2.76 4.72
CA THR A 7 25.07 -1.69 5.69
C THR A 7 23.78 -1.94 6.48
N ALA A 8 22.93 -2.85 6.01
CA ALA A 8 21.72 -3.29 6.69
C ALA A 8 21.34 -4.73 6.24
N PRO A 9 22.01 -5.76 6.79
CA PRO A 9 21.87 -7.14 6.32
C PRO A 9 20.46 -7.74 6.53
N ASP A 10 19.67 -7.15 7.42
CA ASP A 10 18.28 -7.48 7.72
C ASP A 10 17.25 -6.80 6.78
N VAL A 11 17.66 -5.76 6.06
CA VAL A 11 16.76 -5.00 5.18
C VAL A 11 16.43 -5.76 3.89
N GLN A 12 17.36 -6.58 3.38
CA GLN A 12 17.12 -7.30 2.11
C GLN A 12 15.88 -8.19 2.19
N GLY A 13 15.73 -8.97 3.26
CA GLY A 13 14.55 -9.82 3.45
C GLY A 13 13.24 -9.01 3.58
N THR A 14 13.31 -7.82 4.19
CA THR A 14 12.17 -6.91 4.29
C THR A 14 11.77 -6.36 2.92
N LEU A 15 12.74 -5.95 2.11
CA LEU A 15 12.50 -5.47 0.74
C LEU A 15 11.93 -6.56 -0.16
N ASP A 16 12.43 -7.79 -0.06
CA ASP A 16 11.92 -8.94 -0.81
C ASP A 16 10.47 -9.28 -0.39
N GLY A 17 10.18 -9.19 0.91
CA GLY A 17 8.83 -9.33 1.45
C GLY A 17 7.87 -8.27 0.92
N ILE A 18 8.28 -6.99 0.92
CA ILE A 18 7.50 -5.87 0.36
C ILE A 18 7.26 -6.07 -1.15
N ASN A 19 8.28 -6.47 -1.92
CA ASN A 19 8.14 -6.73 -3.34
C ASN A 19 7.19 -7.90 -3.63
N THR A 20 7.27 -8.97 -2.85
CA THR A 20 6.34 -10.11 -2.95
C THR A 20 4.90 -9.67 -2.67
N LEU A 21 4.68 -8.89 -1.61
CA LEU A 21 3.37 -8.34 -1.30
C LEU A 21 2.84 -7.44 -2.42
N ALA A 22 3.68 -6.55 -2.96
CA ALA A 22 3.30 -5.68 -4.07
C ALA A 22 2.81 -6.47 -5.30
N GLN A 23 3.50 -7.56 -5.66
CA GLN A 23 3.09 -8.45 -6.75
C GLN A 23 1.76 -9.16 -6.46
N GLN A 24 1.55 -9.63 -5.24
CA GLN A 24 0.29 -10.26 -4.81
C GLN A 24 -0.90 -9.29 -4.84
N LEU A 25 -0.66 -8.01 -4.55
CA LEU A 25 -1.65 -6.93 -4.65
C LEU A 25 -1.89 -6.47 -6.10
N GLY A 26 -1.18 -7.04 -7.09
CA GLY A 26 -1.35 -6.73 -8.50
C GLY A 26 -0.62 -5.46 -8.96
N PHE A 27 0.35 -4.96 -8.21
CA PHE A 27 1.13 -3.79 -8.62
C PHE A 27 2.09 -4.16 -9.75
N SER A 28 1.90 -3.50 -10.90
CA SER A 28 2.78 -3.64 -12.07
C SER A 28 3.85 -2.55 -12.16
N GLY A 29 3.79 -1.54 -11.29
CA GLY A 29 4.71 -0.39 -11.30
C GLY A 29 4.37 0.64 -10.22
N THR A 30 5.13 1.74 -10.21
CA THR A 30 4.97 2.85 -9.27
C THR A 30 4.59 4.15 -10.00
N PRO A 31 3.78 5.03 -9.40
CA PRO A 31 3.26 4.98 -8.03
C PRO A 31 2.17 3.92 -7.85
N ALA A 32 2.05 3.36 -6.65
CA ALA A 32 0.96 2.50 -6.21
C ALA A 32 0.62 2.88 -4.77
N LEU A 33 -0.66 2.85 -4.41
CA LEU A 33 -1.14 3.34 -3.12
C LEU A 33 -1.95 2.26 -2.41
N VAL A 34 -1.75 2.13 -1.10
CA VAL A 34 -2.60 1.34 -0.21
C VAL A 34 -3.12 2.29 0.86
N VAL A 35 -4.45 2.42 0.95
CA VAL A 35 -5.13 3.25 1.93
C VAL A 35 -5.80 2.35 2.95
N LEU A 36 -5.46 2.53 4.23
CA LEU A 36 -5.90 1.68 5.34
C LEU A 36 -6.06 2.50 6.63
N PRO A 37 -6.89 2.07 7.60
CA PRO A 37 -6.95 2.71 8.91
C PRO A 37 -5.66 2.52 9.70
N SER A 38 -5.37 3.43 10.63
CA SER A 38 -4.18 3.33 11.50
C SER A 38 -4.22 2.15 12.47
N ALA A 39 -5.39 1.58 12.73
CA ALA A 39 -5.60 0.38 13.53
C ALA A 39 -6.81 -0.41 13.01
N GLY A 40 -6.80 -1.74 13.18
CA GLY A 40 -7.93 -2.60 12.80
C GLY A 40 -8.15 -2.74 11.30
N ALA A 41 -7.08 -2.69 10.49
CA ALA A 41 -7.17 -2.93 9.05
C ALA A 41 -7.71 -4.35 8.77
N SER A 42 -8.72 -4.44 7.90
CA SER A 42 -9.32 -5.67 7.40
C SER A 42 -9.53 -5.55 5.89
N ALA A 43 -9.91 -6.65 5.23
CA ALA A 43 -10.24 -6.61 3.81
C ALA A 43 -11.40 -5.64 3.48
N ASP A 44 -12.23 -5.29 4.47
CA ASP A 44 -13.43 -4.47 4.30
C ASP A 44 -13.16 -2.96 4.42
N ASN A 45 -11.98 -2.55 4.88
CA ASN A 45 -11.64 -1.13 5.09
C ASN A 45 -10.25 -0.76 4.51
N VAL A 46 -9.75 -1.59 3.59
CA VAL A 46 -8.49 -1.36 2.87
C VAL A 46 -8.80 -1.16 1.40
N THR A 47 -8.24 -0.10 0.82
CA THR A 47 -8.31 0.17 -0.62
C THR A 47 -6.93 0.05 -1.24
N VAL A 48 -6.83 -0.76 -2.29
CA VAL A 48 -5.62 -0.94 -3.09
C VAL A 48 -5.81 -0.20 -4.41
N ILE A 49 -4.91 0.74 -4.70
CA ILE A 49 -4.96 1.58 -5.91
C ILE A 49 -3.70 1.31 -6.73
N PRO A 50 -3.81 0.54 -7.83
CA PRO A 50 -2.69 0.34 -8.74
C PRO A 50 -2.51 1.61 -9.59
N GLY A 51 -1.35 2.27 -9.49
CA GLY A 51 -1.07 3.47 -10.28
C GLY A 51 -1.39 4.79 -9.57
N TYR A 52 -1.24 5.87 -10.34
CA TYR A 52 -1.71 7.19 -9.94
C TYR A 52 -3.24 7.25 -10.02
N THR A 53 -3.87 8.07 -9.18
CA THR A 53 -5.33 8.22 -9.12
C THR A 53 -5.73 9.69 -8.98
N SER A 54 -7.01 9.98 -9.13
CA SER A 54 -7.53 11.33 -8.93
C SER A 54 -7.67 11.66 -7.43
N ALA A 55 -7.73 12.95 -7.11
CA ALA A 55 -7.91 13.40 -5.73
C ALA A 55 -9.24 12.90 -5.14
N GLU A 56 -10.30 12.84 -5.95
CA GLU A 56 -11.62 12.36 -5.54
C GLU A 56 -11.59 10.87 -5.20
N ALA A 57 -10.94 10.06 -6.02
CA ALA A 57 -10.79 8.62 -5.77
C ALA A 57 -9.93 8.35 -4.53
N LEU A 58 -8.86 9.13 -4.32
CA LEU A 58 -8.06 9.05 -3.11
C LEU A 58 -8.87 9.44 -1.86
N GLN A 59 -9.67 10.51 -1.94
CA GLN A 59 -10.51 10.94 -0.83
C GLN A 59 -11.58 9.89 -0.48
N GLN A 60 -12.17 9.23 -1.48
CA GLN A 60 -13.11 8.12 -1.25
C GLN A 60 -12.43 6.95 -0.54
N ALA A 61 -11.21 6.58 -0.94
CA ALA A 61 -10.44 5.53 -0.28
C ALA A 61 -10.11 5.89 1.19
N ILE A 62 -9.79 7.16 1.47
CA ILE A 62 -9.56 7.66 2.84
C ILE A 62 -10.83 7.58 3.66
N SER A 63 -11.98 8.05 3.15
CA SER A 63 -13.26 7.97 3.85
C SER A 63 -13.69 6.52 4.11
N HIS A 64 -13.45 5.61 3.15
CA HIS A 64 -13.70 4.19 3.33
C HIS A 64 -12.84 3.59 4.46
N ALA A 65 -11.55 3.90 4.50
CA ALA A 65 -10.65 3.46 5.55
C ALA A 65 -10.99 4.03 6.93
N ALA A 66 -11.49 5.28 6.98
CA ALA A 66 -11.95 5.91 8.22
C ALA A 66 -13.25 5.30 8.79
N GLY A 67 -13.95 4.46 8.04
CA GLY A 67 -15.28 3.98 8.40
C GLY A 67 -16.40 5.00 8.14
N ASP A 68 -16.09 6.10 7.42
CA ASP A 68 -17.05 7.10 6.94
C ASP A 68 -17.79 6.58 5.70
N THR A 69 -18.18 5.31 5.69
CA THR A 69 -19.18 4.82 4.76
C THR A 69 -20.46 5.55 5.09
N LYS A 70 -20.77 6.62 4.33
CA LYS A 70 -22.04 7.34 4.37
C LYS A 70 -23.17 6.33 4.62
N LYS A 71 -23.74 6.39 5.81
CA LYS A 71 -25.05 5.81 6.08
C LYS A 71 -26.13 6.65 5.42
#